data_AF-A0A7K2U649-F1
#
_entry.id   AF-A0A7K2U649-F1
#
_cell.length_a   1.000
_cell.length_b   1.000
_cell.length_c   1.000
_cell.angle_alpha   90.00
_cell.angle_beta   90.00
_cell.angle_gamma   90.00
#
_symmetry.space_group_name_H-M   'P 1'
#
loop_
_entity.id
_entity.type
_entity.pdbx_description
1 polymer ?
#
loop_
_entity_poly.entity_id
_entity_poly.type
_entity_poly.pdbx_seq_one_letter_code
_entity_poly.pdbx_strand_id
1 'polypeptide(L)'
;MPVRILALVGSLRAGSHNRQLAEAAAKHAPEGSTVDIAEGLAELPFYNEDLDVEGNVPAAAVRLRETAAQADAFVLFSPEYNGTMPAVLKNAIDWLSRPYGAGALTGKPVAVVGTAFGQYGGVWAQDDARKAAGVAGGAVLADVKLSIPGSVTRFAETHPADDAEVVTSLTEVLRQVAEAAPTAA
;
A
#
# COMPACT_ATOMS: atom_id res chain seq x y z
N MET A 1 0.72 13.66 17.62
CA MET A 1 0.95 12.20 17.54
C MET A 1 1.74 11.93 16.27
N PRO A 2 2.53 10.85 16.17
CA PRO A 2 3.22 10.54 14.91
C PRO A 2 2.20 10.21 13.81
N VAL A 3 2.52 10.56 12.56
CA VAL A 3 1.72 10.22 11.38
C VAL A 3 1.77 8.71 11.15
N ARG A 4 0.60 8.06 11.10
CA ARG A 4 0.48 6.62 10.89
C ARG A 4 0.26 6.30 9.42
N ILE A 5 1.25 5.66 8.79
CA ILE A 5 1.18 5.22 7.41
C ILE A 5 0.83 3.74 7.38
N LEU A 6 -0.27 3.35 6.71
CA LEU A 6 -0.61 1.95 6.50
C LEU A 6 -0.09 1.47 5.15
N ALA A 7 0.76 0.44 5.18
CA ALA A 7 1.29 -0.23 4.00
C ALA A 7 0.37 -1.39 3.56
N LEU A 8 -0.12 -1.34 2.32
CA LEU A 8 -0.84 -2.45 1.68
C LEU A 8 0.09 -3.16 0.70
N VAL A 9 0.31 -4.47 0.86
CA VAL A 9 1.26 -5.24 0.04
C VAL A 9 0.53 -6.15 -0.94
N GLY A 10 0.76 -5.93 -2.24
CA GLY A 10 0.08 -6.66 -3.32
C GLY A 10 0.58 -8.07 -3.61
N SER A 11 1.45 -8.66 -2.78
CA SER A 11 1.93 -10.03 -2.97
C SER A 11 1.88 -10.82 -1.68
N LEU A 12 1.32 -12.03 -1.76
CA LEU A 12 1.14 -12.93 -0.62
C LEU A 12 2.26 -13.98 -0.46
N ARG A 13 3.15 -14.13 -1.44
CA ARG A 13 4.23 -15.13 -1.35
C ARG A 13 5.21 -14.74 -0.23
N ALA A 14 5.71 -15.74 0.51
CA ALA A 14 6.61 -15.52 1.64
C ALA A 14 7.86 -14.68 1.27
N GLY A 15 8.48 -14.95 0.11
CA GLY A 15 9.67 -14.22 -0.34
C GLY A 15 9.40 -12.92 -1.11
N SER A 16 8.24 -12.29 -0.95
CA SER A 16 7.85 -11.11 -1.72
C SER A 16 8.82 -9.93 -1.54
N HIS A 17 9.48 -9.50 -2.63
CA HIS A 17 10.29 -8.28 -2.61
C HIS A 17 9.47 -7.02 -2.30
N ASN A 18 8.17 -7.00 -2.63
CA ASN A 18 7.29 -5.88 -2.26
C ASN A 18 6.94 -5.88 -0.76
N ARG A 19 6.93 -7.05 -0.10
CA ARG A 19 6.83 -7.13 1.36
C ARG A 19 8.12 -6.68 2.01
N GLN A 20 9.27 -7.13 1.49
CA GLN A 20 10.58 -6.67 1.98
C GLN A 20 10.78 -5.16 1.81
N LEU A 21 10.24 -4.55 0.75
CA LEU A 21 10.18 -3.09 0.60
C LEU A 21 9.30 -2.42 1.66
N ALA A 22 8.14 -3.00 1.99
CA ALA A 22 7.29 -2.49 3.07
C ALA A 22 7.97 -2.64 4.45
N GLU A 23 8.71 -3.72 4.69
CA GLU A 23 9.52 -3.93 5.90
C GLU A 23 10.67 -2.92 5.98
N ALA A 24 11.33 -2.64 4.84
CA ALA A 24 12.32 -1.57 4.74
C ALA A 24 11.69 -0.20 5.05
N ALA A 25 10.48 0.06 4.55
CA ALA A 25 9.75 1.29 4.85
C ALA A 25 9.46 1.43 6.36
N ALA A 26 9.07 0.35 7.03
CA ALA A 26 8.85 0.33 8.47
C ALA A 26 10.15 0.56 9.27
N LYS A 27 11.26 -0.05 8.85
CA LYS A 27 12.58 0.14 9.47
C LYS A 27 13.11 1.57 9.30
N HIS A 28 12.81 2.21 8.18
CA HIS A 28 13.34 3.52 7.80
C HIS A 28 12.27 4.63 7.80
N ALA A 29 11.21 4.47 8.59
CA ALA A 29 10.19 5.50 8.73
C ALA A 29 10.81 6.82 9.20
N PRO A 30 10.51 7.97 8.54
CA PRO A 30 11.04 9.26 8.96
C PRO A 30 10.55 9.65 10.36
N GLU A 31 11.33 10.48 11.04
CA GLU A 31 10.98 10.98 12.37
C GLU A 31 9.57 11.62 12.37
N GLY A 32 8.78 11.32 13.39
CA GLY A 32 7.40 11.78 13.48
C GLY A 32 6.41 10.97 12.64
N SER A 33 6.82 9.83 12.06
CA SER A 33 5.93 8.89 11.38
C SER A 33 6.18 7.44 11.79
N THR A 34 5.19 6.58 11.58
CA THR A 34 5.30 5.12 11.70
C THR A 34 4.72 4.46 10.46
N VAL A 35 5.27 3.33 10.03
CA VAL A 35 4.69 2.51 8.95
C VAL A 35 4.25 1.17 9.53
N ASP A 36 2.96 0.90 9.47
CA ASP A 36 2.37 -0.38 9.85
C ASP A 36 2.05 -1.18 8.58
N ILE A 37 2.39 -2.46 8.53
CA ILE A 37 2.04 -3.33 7.39
C ILE A 37 0.68 -3.98 7.67
N ALA A 38 -0.25 -3.85 6.73
CA ALA A 38 -1.55 -4.50 6.84
C ALA A 38 -1.39 -6.02 6.72
N GLU A 39 -1.77 -6.73 7.78
CA GLU A 39 -1.80 -8.19 7.80
C GLU A 39 -3.18 -8.76 7.47
N GLY A 40 -3.24 -10.05 7.14
CA GLY A 40 -4.49 -10.75 6.88
C GLY A 40 -5.12 -10.49 5.51
N LEU A 41 -4.43 -9.84 4.56
CA LEU A 41 -4.97 -9.62 3.20
C LEU A 41 -5.28 -10.93 2.46
N ALA A 42 -4.61 -12.04 2.80
CA ALA A 42 -4.89 -13.37 2.28
C ALA A 42 -6.22 -13.97 2.81
N GLU A 43 -6.72 -13.47 3.93
CA GLU A 43 -7.93 -13.94 4.60
C GLU A 43 -9.18 -13.16 4.14
N LEU A 44 -8.98 -12.07 3.39
CA LEU A 44 -10.09 -11.30 2.85
C LEU A 44 -10.83 -12.13 1.81
N PRO A 45 -12.15 -12.36 1.98
CA PRO A 45 -12.96 -12.86 0.87
C PRO A 45 -12.92 -11.83 -0.25
N PHE A 46 -13.18 -12.28 -1.48
CA PHE A 46 -13.44 -11.31 -2.55
C PHE A 46 -14.63 -10.44 -2.13
N TYR A 47 -14.49 -9.13 -2.36
CA TYR A 47 -15.54 -8.19 -2.02
C TYR A 47 -16.85 -8.63 -2.68
N ASN A 48 -17.88 -8.74 -1.85
CA ASN A 48 -19.24 -9.06 -2.23
C ASN A 48 -20.15 -8.24 -1.31
N GLU A 49 -21.07 -7.45 -1.89
CA GLU A 49 -21.99 -6.61 -1.14
C GLU A 49 -22.90 -7.41 -0.19
N ASP A 50 -23.20 -8.67 -0.52
CA ASP A 50 -23.97 -9.57 0.36
C ASP A 50 -23.20 -9.92 1.66
N LEU A 51 -21.87 -9.82 1.63
CA LEU A 51 -21.01 -9.99 2.80
C LEU A 51 -20.77 -8.67 3.54
N ASP A 52 -21.07 -7.52 2.93
CA ASP A 52 -20.83 -6.19 3.49
C ASP A 52 -22.10 -5.56 4.05
N VAL A 53 -22.80 -6.34 4.89
CA VAL A 53 -24.02 -5.92 5.57
C VAL A 53 -23.79 -5.85 7.08
N GLU A 54 -24.43 -4.86 7.73
CA GLU A 54 -24.30 -4.64 9.16
C GLU A 54 -24.59 -5.93 9.96
N GLY A 55 -23.69 -6.29 10.87
CA GLY A 55 -23.77 -7.52 11.66
C GLY A 55 -23.27 -8.80 10.99
N ASN A 56 -22.91 -8.78 9.70
CA ASN A 56 -22.42 -9.95 8.96
C ASN A 56 -21.06 -9.74 8.26
N VAL A 57 -20.41 -8.59 8.48
CA VAL A 57 -19.12 -8.28 7.84
C VAL A 57 -18.06 -9.29 8.27
N PRO A 58 -17.32 -9.93 7.33
CA PRO A 58 -16.26 -10.87 7.66
C PRO A 58 -15.22 -10.27 8.60
N ALA A 59 -14.79 -11.03 9.61
CA ALA A 59 -13.85 -10.55 10.63
C ALA A 59 -12.54 -10.01 10.05
N ALA A 60 -12.04 -10.58 8.95
CA ALA A 60 -10.86 -10.07 8.25
C ALA A 60 -11.09 -8.67 7.65
N ALA A 61 -12.27 -8.42 7.08
CA ALA A 61 -12.64 -7.12 6.55
C ALA A 61 -12.85 -6.09 7.66
N VAL A 62 -13.45 -6.48 8.78
CA VAL A 62 -13.56 -5.63 9.98
C VAL A 62 -12.18 -5.19 10.47
N ARG A 63 -11.26 -6.14 10.71
CA ARG A 63 -9.89 -5.83 11.16
C ARG A 63 -9.15 -4.90 10.20
N LEU A 64 -9.27 -5.14 8.88
CA LEU A 64 -8.65 -4.30 7.87
C LEU A 64 -9.21 -2.86 7.94
N ARG A 65 -10.53 -2.71 8.03
CA ARG A 65 -11.18 -1.39 8.12
C ARG A 65 -10.81 -0.65 9.40
N GLU A 66 -10.80 -1.34 10.54
CA GLU A 66 -10.39 -0.77 11.82
C GLU A 66 -8.93 -0.29 11.76
N THR A 67 -8.04 -1.11 11.21
CA THR A 67 -6.62 -0.74 11.06
C THR A 67 -6.44 0.46 10.13
N ALA A 68 -7.12 0.46 8.98
CA ALA A 68 -7.09 1.55 8.01
C ALA A 68 -7.75 2.83 8.51
N ALA A 69 -8.78 2.74 9.36
CA ALA A 69 -9.42 3.91 9.96
C ALA A 69 -8.45 4.71 10.82
N GLN A 70 -7.52 4.03 11.50
CA GLN A 70 -6.51 4.64 12.37
C GLN A 70 -5.24 5.13 11.63
N ALA A 71 -5.16 4.92 10.31
CA ALA A 71 -4.07 5.41 9.49
C ALA A 71 -4.34 6.84 9.04
N ASP A 72 -3.31 7.67 8.98
CA ASP A 72 -3.39 9.04 8.46
C ASP A 72 -3.09 9.08 6.95
N ALA A 73 -2.30 8.12 6.46
CA ALA A 73 -1.93 7.99 5.06
C ALA A 73 -1.67 6.52 4.66
N PHE A 74 -1.52 6.26 3.35
CA PHE A 74 -1.26 4.93 2.82
C PHE A 74 -0.10 4.89 1.84
N VAL A 75 0.61 3.75 1.84
CA VAL A 75 1.54 3.39 0.78
C VAL A 75 1.18 2.00 0.25
N LEU A 76 0.91 1.89 -1.05
CA LEU A 76 0.56 0.63 -1.69
C LEU A 76 1.80 0.08 -2.40
N PHE A 77 2.26 -1.09 -1.97
CA PHE A 77 3.39 -1.80 -2.56
C PHE A 77 2.88 -2.80 -3.60
N SER A 78 2.87 -2.41 -4.86
CA SER A 78 2.35 -3.22 -5.96
C SER A 78 3.47 -3.87 -6.78
N PRO A 79 3.56 -5.22 -6.84
CA PRO A 79 4.14 -5.87 -8.01
C PRO A 79 3.22 -5.68 -9.23
N GLU A 80 3.59 -6.30 -10.35
CA GLU A 80 2.77 -6.33 -11.55
C GLU A 80 2.45 -7.77 -11.95
N TYR A 81 1.16 -8.10 -12.03
CA TYR A 81 0.68 -9.39 -12.53
C TYR A 81 -0.08 -9.15 -13.83
N ASN A 82 0.44 -9.71 -14.92
CA ASN A 82 -0.14 -9.60 -16.26
C ASN A 82 -0.42 -8.15 -16.71
N GLY A 83 0.49 -7.22 -16.39
CA GLY A 83 0.41 -5.82 -16.82
C GLY A 83 -0.47 -4.92 -15.95
N THR A 84 -1.00 -5.41 -14.82
CA THR A 84 -1.81 -4.60 -13.90
C THR A 84 -1.56 -4.96 -12.43
N MET A 85 -2.27 -4.27 -11.54
CA MET A 85 -2.18 -4.50 -10.10
C MET A 85 -2.68 -5.91 -9.72
N PRO A 86 -2.10 -6.53 -8.69
CA PRO A 86 -2.57 -7.83 -8.19
C PRO A 86 -3.99 -7.80 -7.66
N ALA A 87 -4.73 -8.90 -7.87
CA ALA A 87 -6.09 -9.07 -7.37
C ALA A 87 -6.20 -8.86 -5.85
N VAL A 88 -5.20 -9.29 -5.07
CA VAL A 88 -5.18 -9.09 -3.61
C VAL A 88 -5.17 -7.60 -3.22
N LEU A 89 -4.39 -6.78 -3.93
CA LEU A 89 -4.30 -5.34 -3.66
C LEU A 89 -5.61 -4.65 -4.07
N LYS A 90 -6.15 -5.01 -5.24
CA LYS A 90 -7.44 -4.48 -5.70
C LYS A 90 -8.58 -4.85 -4.75
N ASN A 91 -8.62 -6.09 -4.27
CA ASN A 91 -9.63 -6.55 -3.33
C ASN A 91 -9.56 -5.80 -1.99
N ALA A 92 -8.35 -5.53 -1.49
CA ALA A 92 -8.17 -4.69 -0.31
C ALA A 92 -8.69 -3.26 -0.53
N ILE A 93 -8.39 -2.65 -1.68
CA ILE A 93 -8.93 -1.33 -2.05
C ILE A 93 -10.47 -1.36 -2.08
N ASP A 94 -11.07 -2.42 -2.63
CA ASP A 94 -12.53 -2.56 -2.71
C ASP A 94 -13.17 -2.59 -1.32
N TRP A 95 -12.64 -3.42 -0.41
CA TRP A 95 -13.09 -3.47 0.98
C TRP A 95 -12.93 -2.13 1.73
N LEU A 96 -11.85 -1.40 1.46
CA LEU A 96 -11.53 -0.10 2.07
C LEU A 96 -12.29 1.07 1.46
N SER A 97 -12.83 0.93 0.25
CA SER A 97 -13.69 1.93 -0.41
C SER A 97 -15.08 2.02 0.23
N ARG A 98 -15.39 1.09 1.13
CA ARG A 98 -16.72 0.90 1.72
C ARG A 98 -16.73 1.16 3.23
N PRO A 99 -17.85 1.63 3.80
CA PRO A 99 -19.11 1.97 3.12
C PRO A 99 -18.97 3.21 2.21
N TYR A 100 -19.84 3.34 1.20
CA TYR A 100 -19.74 4.44 0.22
C TYR A 100 -19.78 5.80 0.90
N GLY A 101 -18.83 6.69 0.55
CA GLY A 101 -18.71 8.03 1.15
C GLY A 101 -18.07 8.08 2.54
N ALA A 102 -17.81 6.93 3.17
CA ALA A 102 -17.15 6.83 4.47
C ALA A 102 -16.10 5.69 4.49
N GLY A 103 -15.60 5.29 3.33
CA GLY A 103 -14.54 4.29 3.21
C GLY A 103 -13.26 4.77 3.88
N ALA A 104 -12.48 3.85 4.43
CA ALA A 104 -11.31 4.17 5.24
C ALA A 104 -10.16 4.84 4.46
N LEU A 105 -10.17 4.80 3.12
CA LEU A 105 -9.25 5.53 2.24
C LEU A 105 -9.64 7.01 2.03
N THR A 106 -10.89 7.38 2.32
CA THR A 106 -11.47 8.66 1.90
C THR A 106 -10.67 9.85 2.43
N GLY A 107 -10.19 10.70 1.52
CA GLY A 107 -9.46 11.94 1.81
C GLY A 107 -8.02 11.76 2.31
N LYS A 108 -7.57 10.52 2.56
CA LYS A 108 -6.24 10.25 3.09
C LYS A 108 -5.20 10.19 1.96
N PRO A 109 -3.98 10.72 2.15
CA PRO A 109 -2.94 10.64 1.14
C PRO A 109 -2.58 9.22 0.78
N VAL A 110 -2.35 8.97 -0.51
CA VAL A 110 -1.98 7.65 -1.02
C VAL A 110 -0.82 7.77 -1.99
N ALA A 111 0.28 7.09 -1.69
CA ALA A 111 1.34 6.81 -2.67
C ALA A 111 1.29 5.35 -3.13
N VAL A 112 1.75 5.10 -4.35
CA VAL A 112 1.85 3.75 -4.89
C VAL A 112 3.26 3.54 -5.42
N VAL A 113 3.93 2.53 -4.89
CA VAL A 113 5.31 2.20 -5.16
C VAL A 113 5.45 0.70 -5.36
N GLY A 114 6.64 0.23 -5.72
CA GLY A 114 6.92 -1.18 -5.71
C GLY A 114 8.01 -1.59 -6.67
N THR A 115 8.10 -2.89 -6.85
CA THR A 115 9.08 -3.52 -7.73
C THR A 115 8.45 -4.65 -8.53
N ALA A 116 8.90 -4.81 -9.77
CA ALA A 116 8.55 -5.93 -10.62
C ALA A 116 9.79 -6.45 -11.35
N PHE A 117 9.70 -7.65 -11.93
CA PHE A 117 10.80 -8.24 -12.69
C PHE A 117 11.13 -7.45 -13.96
N GLY A 118 10.11 -6.94 -14.67
CA GLY A 118 10.28 -6.23 -15.93
C GLY A 118 11.07 -4.92 -15.80
N GLN A 119 11.63 -4.47 -16.92
CA GLN A 119 12.45 -3.25 -17.02
C GLN A 119 11.74 -1.96 -16.60
N TYR A 120 10.41 -1.96 -16.55
CA TYR A 120 9.60 -0.80 -16.15
C TYR A 120 9.19 -0.83 -14.67
N GLY A 121 9.63 -1.83 -13.90
CA GLY A 121 9.44 -1.91 -12.44
C GLY A 121 7.98 -1.98 -11.96
N GLY A 122 7.03 -2.27 -12.85
CA GLY A 122 5.61 -2.39 -12.54
C GLY A 122 4.83 -1.07 -12.66
N VAL A 123 5.33 -0.10 -13.44
CA VAL A 123 4.71 1.23 -13.55
C VAL A 123 3.24 1.18 -13.97
N TRP A 124 2.82 0.24 -14.82
CA TRP A 124 1.43 0.11 -15.24
C TRP A 124 0.54 -0.36 -14.09
N ALA A 125 0.98 -1.37 -13.35
CA ALA A 125 0.29 -1.79 -12.12
C ALA A 125 0.17 -0.67 -11.09
N GLN A 126 1.21 0.16 -10.94
CA GLN A 126 1.19 1.30 -10.03
C GLN A 126 0.21 2.38 -10.51
N ASP A 127 0.16 2.67 -11.81
CA ASP A 127 -0.79 3.63 -12.39
C ASP A 127 -2.25 3.15 -12.23
N ASP A 128 -2.52 1.87 -12.48
CA ASP A 128 -3.83 1.28 -12.25
C ASP A 128 -4.23 1.32 -10.76
N ALA A 129 -3.31 1.01 -9.85
CA ALA A 129 -3.55 1.08 -8.42
C ALA A 129 -3.80 2.52 -7.94
N ARG A 130 -3.07 3.51 -8.50
CA ARG A 130 -3.36 4.94 -8.27
C ARG A 130 -4.78 5.29 -8.75
N LYS A 131 -5.17 4.86 -9.95
CA LYS A 131 -6.53 5.06 -10.45
C LYS A 131 -7.57 4.46 -9.51
N ALA A 132 -7.40 3.19 -9.11
CA ALA A 132 -8.36 2.51 -8.23
C ALA A 132 -8.44 3.16 -6.84
N ALA A 133 -7.31 3.49 -6.22
CA ALA A 133 -7.28 4.17 -4.93
C ALA A 133 -7.93 5.56 -4.99
N GLY A 134 -7.70 6.32 -6.06
CA GLY A 134 -8.34 7.62 -6.27
C GLY A 134 -9.85 7.52 -6.44
N VAL A 135 -10.33 6.56 -7.23
CA VAL A 135 -11.77 6.28 -7.38
C VAL A 135 -12.39 5.80 -6.05
N ALA A 136 -11.63 5.07 -5.23
CA ALA A 136 -12.02 4.65 -3.89
C ALA A 136 -11.99 5.79 -2.83
N GLY A 137 -11.67 7.02 -3.24
CA GLY A 137 -11.70 8.22 -2.40
C GLY A 137 -10.36 8.65 -1.82
N GLY A 138 -9.27 7.94 -2.09
CA GLY A 138 -7.92 8.32 -1.65
C GLY A 138 -7.42 9.60 -2.32
N ALA A 139 -6.72 10.44 -1.57
CA ALA A 139 -6.02 11.62 -2.09
C ALA A 139 -4.67 11.18 -2.68
N VAL A 140 -4.70 10.70 -3.93
CA VAL A 140 -3.52 10.13 -4.58
C VAL A 140 -2.46 11.20 -4.86
N LEU A 141 -1.25 10.97 -4.36
CA LEU A 141 -0.09 11.81 -4.59
C LEU A 141 0.53 11.46 -5.95
N ALA A 142 0.08 12.15 -7.01
CA ALA A 142 0.43 11.80 -8.38
C ALA A 142 1.94 11.87 -8.68
N ASP A 143 2.68 12.75 -8.01
CA ASP A 143 4.11 12.97 -8.23
C ASP A 143 5.00 12.11 -7.31
N VAL A 144 4.42 11.45 -6.30
CA VAL A 144 5.14 10.54 -5.41
C VAL A 144 5.19 9.16 -6.05
N LYS A 145 6.30 8.85 -6.74
CA LYS A 145 6.45 7.58 -7.48
C LYS A 145 7.78 6.91 -7.16
N LEU A 146 7.75 5.59 -7.04
CA LEU A 146 8.94 4.75 -6.97
C LEU A 146 8.66 3.40 -7.65
N SER A 147 9.26 3.22 -8.83
CA SER A 147 9.20 1.99 -9.60
C SER A 147 10.60 1.39 -9.70
N ILE A 148 10.79 0.21 -9.14
CA ILE A 148 12.11 -0.44 -9.06
C ILE A 148 12.12 -1.63 -10.04
N PRO A 149 12.89 -1.56 -11.14
CA PRO A 149 12.96 -2.63 -12.13
C PRO A 149 13.85 -3.80 -11.68
N GLY A 150 13.71 -4.93 -12.35
CA GLY A 150 14.64 -6.05 -12.21
C GLY A 150 14.61 -6.72 -10.84
N SER A 151 13.46 -6.77 -10.18
CA SER A 151 13.34 -7.18 -8.77
C SER A 151 14.08 -8.47 -8.42
N VAL A 152 14.05 -9.47 -9.31
CA VAL A 152 14.66 -10.79 -9.07
C VAL A 152 16.18 -10.72 -9.14
N THR A 153 16.73 -9.86 -9.98
CA THR A 153 18.18 -9.67 -10.11
C THR A 153 18.70 -8.73 -9.03
N ARG A 154 18.03 -7.59 -8.82
CA ARG A 154 18.44 -6.57 -7.84
C ARG A 154 18.41 -7.09 -6.41
N PHE A 155 17.41 -7.90 -6.07
CA PHE A 155 17.21 -8.43 -4.72
C PHE A 155 17.56 -9.92 -4.59
N ALA A 156 18.39 -10.46 -5.49
CA ALA A 156 18.86 -11.85 -5.41
C ALA A 156 19.71 -12.10 -4.17
N GLU A 157 20.63 -11.17 -3.87
CA GLU A 157 21.61 -11.29 -2.79
C GLU A 157 21.60 -10.09 -1.84
N THR A 158 20.86 -9.04 -2.18
CA THR A 158 20.74 -7.81 -1.39
C THR A 158 19.30 -7.64 -0.94
N HIS A 159 19.07 -7.56 0.38
CA HIS A 159 17.75 -7.25 0.90
C HIS A 159 17.40 -5.79 0.56
N PRO A 160 16.15 -5.44 0.19
CA PRO A 160 15.78 -4.06 -0.11
C PRO A 160 16.13 -3.03 0.97
N ALA A 161 16.16 -3.45 2.24
CA ALA A 161 16.55 -2.61 3.38
C ALA A 161 18.06 -2.30 3.46
N ASP A 162 18.88 -2.98 2.66
CA ASP A 162 20.34 -2.81 2.62
C ASP A 162 20.80 -2.18 1.28
N ASP A 163 19.88 -1.94 0.35
CA ASP A 163 20.13 -1.22 -0.90
C ASP A 163 19.98 0.30 -0.66
N ALA A 164 21.10 1.01 -0.61
CA ALA A 164 21.14 2.43 -0.24
C ALA A 164 20.33 3.34 -1.18
N GLU A 165 20.28 3.02 -2.48
CA GLU A 165 19.51 3.80 -3.46
C GLU A 165 18.00 3.60 -3.23
N VAL A 166 17.59 2.34 -2.98
CA VAL A 166 16.21 2.00 -2.65
C VAL A 166 15.79 2.66 -1.34
N VAL A 167 16.59 2.55 -0.28
CA VAL A 167 16.29 3.12 1.03
C VAL A 167 16.17 4.65 0.94
N THR A 168 17.07 5.31 0.22
CA THR A 168 17.01 6.78 0.03
C THR A 168 15.71 7.18 -0.67
N SER A 169 15.39 6.53 -1.78
CA SER A 169 14.20 6.85 -2.56
C SER A 169 12.90 6.52 -1.80
N LEU A 170 12.89 5.41 -1.05
CA LEU A 170 11.77 4.98 -0.25
C LEU A 170 11.52 5.92 0.94
N THR A 171 12.59 6.35 1.62
CA THR A 171 12.48 7.32 2.73
C THR A 171 11.92 8.65 2.23
N GLU A 172 12.33 9.08 1.04
CA GLU A 172 11.80 10.30 0.42
C GLU A 172 10.30 10.18 0.08
N VAL A 173 9.86 9.02 -0.42
CA VAL A 173 8.42 8.72 -0.58
C VAL A 173 7.68 8.84 0.76
N LEU A 174 8.20 8.22 1.81
CA LEU A 174 7.57 8.24 3.14
C LEU A 174 7.48 9.66 3.70
N ARG A 175 8.53 10.47 3.52
CA ARG A 175 8.54 11.88 3.92
C ARG A 175 7.42 12.65 3.22
N GLN A 176 7.32 12.55 1.89
CA GLN A 176 6.28 13.24 1.12
C GLN A 176 4.86 12.78 1.50
N VAL A 177 4.68 11.48 1.77
CA VAL A 177 3.41 10.93 2.24
C VAL A 177 3.05 11.45 3.64
N ALA A 178 4.02 11.49 4.55
CA ALA A 178 3.82 11.98 5.91
C ALA A 178 3.50 13.47 5.95
N GLU A 179 4.17 14.28 5.11
CA GLU A 179 3.90 15.72 4.98
C GLU A 179 2.53 16.04 4.39
N ALA A 180 2.02 15.17 3.51
CA ALA A 180 0.68 15.29 2.96
C ALA A 180 -0.42 14.87 3.94
N ALA A 181 -0.08 14.14 5.01
CA ALA A 181 -1.05 13.66 5.99
C ALA A 181 -1.68 14.85 6.74
N PRO A 182 -3.01 14.82 6.96
CA PRO A 182 -3.67 15.88 7.71
C PRO A 182 -3.05 15.97 9.11
N THR A 183 -2.68 17.18 9.52
CA THR A 183 -2.20 17.41 10.88
C THR A 183 -3.34 17.15 11.85
N ALA A 184 -3.13 16.28 12.85
CA ALA A 184 -4.11 16.07 13.90
C ALA A 184 -4.45 17.44 14.55
N ALA A 185 -5.70 17.87 14.44
CA ALA A 185 -6.22 19.08 15.06
C ALA A 185 -6.27 18.96 16.59
#